data_AF-A0A392QGE8-F1
#
_entry.id   AF-A0A392QGE8-F1
#
_cell.length_a   1.000
_cell.length_b   1.000
_cell.length_c   1.000
_cell.angle_alpha   90.00
_cell.angle_beta   90.00
_cell.angle_gamma   90.00
#
_symmetry.space_group_name_H-M   'P 1'
#
loop_
_entity.id
_entity.type
_entity.pdbx_description
1 polymer ?
#
loop_
_entity_poly.entity_id
_entity_poly.type
_entity_poly.pdbx_seq_one_letter_code
_entity_poly.pdbx_strand_id
1 'polypeptide(L)'
;SGGVRVRHLVRLHFCDIVSPALNLLYFDVYINGYSAYKDVDLSSLTFHMLASPVYVDFVVDSDDSGVIQISVGPSDLSSSMRKNAILNGAEIMKLVNVSDSHSIVAPRKKKLLLLKEETETKVG
;
A
#
# COMPACT_ATOMS: atom_id res chain seq x y z
N SER A 1 -8.61 -11.26 25.23
CA SER A 1 -9.51 -10.58 24.28
C SER A 1 -9.38 -11.32 22.96
N GLY A 2 -10.41 -12.04 22.52
CA GLY A 2 -10.37 -12.88 21.31
C GLY A 2 -11.10 -12.19 20.15
N GLY A 3 -10.49 -11.16 19.57
CA GLY A 3 -11.02 -10.52 18.38
C GLY A 3 -10.94 -11.46 17.18
N VAL A 4 -11.97 -11.48 16.33
CA VAL A 4 -11.94 -12.27 15.08
C VAL A 4 -11.02 -11.57 14.10
N ARG A 5 -9.88 -12.20 13.79
CA ARG A 5 -8.98 -11.73 12.73
C ARG A 5 -9.56 -12.07 11.38
N VAL A 6 -9.62 -11.07 10.50
CA VAL A 6 -10.16 -11.22 9.16
C VAL A 6 -9.01 -11.18 8.17
N ARG A 7 -8.94 -12.17 7.28
CA ARG A 7 -7.98 -12.20 6.18
C ARG A 7 -8.34 -11.20 5.11
N HIS A 8 -7.34 -10.48 4.61
CA HIS A 8 -7.45 -9.53 3.54
C HIS A 8 -6.37 -9.74 2.49
N LEU A 9 -6.69 -9.44 1.24
CA LEU A 9 -5.76 -9.23 0.15
C LEU A 9 -5.45 -7.74 0.17
N VAL A 10 -4.18 -7.41 0.34
CA VAL A 10 -3.64 -6.06 0.25
C VAL A 10 -2.85 -5.97 -1.03
N ARG A 11 -3.30 -5.16 -1.98
CA ARG A 11 -2.60 -4.87 -3.22
C ARG A 11 -2.01 -3.47 -3.15
N LEU A 12 -0.69 -3.38 -3.23
CA LEU A 12 0.03 -2.11 -3.23
C LEU A 12 0.48 -1.78 -4.65
N HIS A 13 0.20 -0.57 -5.10
CA HIS A 13 0.57 -0.07 -6.43
C HIS A 13 1.74 0.90 -6.32
N PHE A 14 2.75 0.67 -7.15
CA PHE A 14 3.97 1.47 -7.22
C PHE A 14 4.24 1.91 -8.67
N CYS A 15 4.78 3.10 -8.83
CA CYS A 15 5.22 3.67 -10.09
C CYS A 15 6.17 4.82 -9.79
N ASP A 16 7.46 4.65 -10.12
CA ASP A 16 8.45 5.70 -9.89
C ASP A 16 8.36 6.77 -11.00
N ILE A 17 7.54 7.79 -10.75
CA ILE A 17 7.37 8.97 -11.61
C ILE A 17 8.19 10.18 -11.14
N VAL A 18 8.93 10.04 -10.04
CA VAL A 18 9.59 11.16 -9.34
C VAL A 18 11.10 11.10 -9.53
N SER A 19 11.70 9.90 -9.55
CA SER A 19 13.15 9.77 -9.66
C SER A 19 13.66 10.24 -11.02
N PRO A 20 14.77 11.00 -11.06
CA PRO A 20 15.39 11.43 -12.32
C PRO A 20 16.15 10.32 -13.04
N ALA A 21 16.44 9.20 -12.36
CA ALA A 21 17.14 8.03 -12.91
C ALA A 21 16.79 6.76 -12.10
N LEU A 22 17.11 5.60 -12.66
CA LEU A 22 16.99 4.29 -12.00
C LEU A 22 17.90 4.17 -10.78
N ASN A 23 17.58 3.24 -9.87
CA ASN A 23 18.39 2.89 -8.69
C ASN A 23 18.60 4.06 -7.70
N LEU A 24 17.65 5.01 -7.66
CA LEU A 24 17.71 6.17 -6.76
C LEU A 24 16.72 6.09 -5.60
N LEU A 25 15.83 5.10 -5.61
CA LEU A 25 14.73 4.95 -4.67
C LEU A 25 14.73 3.52 -4.12
N TYR A 26 15.03 3.38 -2.84
CA TYR A 26 14.96 2.12 -2.09
C TYR A 26 14.11 2.33 -0.85
N PHE A 27 13.08 1.52 -0.65
CA PHE A 27 12.18 1.68 0.49
C PHE A 27 11.68 0.35 1.01
N ASP A 28 11.28 0.35 2.27
CA ASP A 28 10.68 -0.79 2.95
C ASP A 28 9.17 -0.58 3.04
N VAL A 29 8.43 -1.68 2.87
CA VAL A 29 6.99 -1.78 3.09
C VAL A 29 6.73 -2.54 4.38
N TYR A 30 5.86 -1.99 5.22
CA TYR A 30 5.43 -2.60 6.46
C TYR A 30 3.91 -2.76 6.47
N ILE A 31 3.43 -3.91 6.95
CA ILE A 31 2.01 -4.16 7.20
C ILE A 31 1.86 -4.60 8.65
N ASN A 32 0.99 -3.92 9.41
CA ASN A 32 0.77 -4.11 10.84
C ASN A 32 2.07 -4.05 11.67
N GLY A 33 3.00 -3.18 11.26
CA GLY A 33 4.31 -3.02 11.91
C GLY A 33 5.33 -4.11 11.55
N TYR A 34 4.98 -5.11 10.76
CA TYR A 34 5.89 -6.15 10.28
C TYR A 34 6.43 -5.81 8.89
N SER A 35 7.71 -6.12 8.65
CA SER A 35 8.31 -5.96 7.31
C SER A 35 7.63 -6.91 6.33
N ALA A 36 6.94 -6.34 5.34
CA ALA A 36 6.23 -7.07 4.30
C ALA A 36 7.06 -7.19 3.02
N TYR A 37 7.81 -6.14 2.67
CA TYR A 37 8.75 -6.14 1.56
C TYR A 37 9.92 -5.20 1.90
N LYS A 38 11.10 -5.76 2.10
CA LYS A 38 12.33 -5.00 2.38
C LYS A 38 13.06 -4.63 1.10
N ASP A 39 13.72 -3.48 1.11
CA ASP A 39 14.67 -3.02 0.10
C ASP A 39 14.07 -2.98 -1.32
N VAL A 40 12.82 -2.50 -1.43
CA VAL A 40 12.10 -2.41 -2.70
C VAL A 40 12.87 -1.51 -3.67
N ASP A 41 13.33 -2.12 -4.77
CA ASP A 41 13.86 -1.44 -5.95
C ASP A 41 12.88 -1.59 -7.11
N LEU A 42 12.18 -0.51 -7.42
CA LEU A 42 11.22 -0.51 -8.53
C LEU A 42 11.90 -0.72 -9.88
N SER A 43 13.17 -0.32 -10.04
CA SER A 43 13.94 -0.52 -11.28
C SER A 43 14.05 -2.01 -11.62
N SER A 44 14.26 -2.85 -10.61
CA SER A 44 14.33 -4.30 -10.77
C SER A 44 12.96 -4.92 -11.07
N LEU A 45 11.89 -4.37 -10.50
CA LEU A 45 10.51 -4.87 -10.71
C LEU A 45 9.91 -4.46 -12.06
N THR A 46 10.43 -3.40 -12.68
CA THR A 46 9.89 -2.82 -13.93
C THR A 46 10.82 -2.99 -15.13
N PHE A 47 11.73 -3.97 -15.09
CA PHE A 47 12.70 -4.22 -16.18
C PHE A 47 13.51 -2.97 -16.57
N HIS A 48 13.96 -2.20 -15.57
CA HIS A 48 14.76 -0.98 -15.72
C HIS A 48 14.03 0.15 -16.48
N MET A 49 12.72 0.27 -16.28
CA MET A 49 11.91 1.34 -16.86
C MET A 49 11.28 2.23 -15.76
N LEU A 50 11.60 3.52 -15.78
CA LEU A 50 10.92 4.53 -14.95
C LEU A 50 9.47 4.72 -15.41
N ALA A 51 8.64 5.26 -14.52
CA ALA A 51 7.22 5.52 -14.77
C ALA A 51 6.42 4.30 -15.27
N SER A 52 6.92 3.08 -15.01
CA SER A 52 6.20 1.85 -15.29
C SER A 52 5.45 1.40 -14.03
N PRO A 53 4.12 1.22 -14.10
CA PRO A 53 3.34 0.77 -12.95
C PRO A 53 3.60 -0.71 -12.65
N VAL A 54 3.66 -1.05 -11.36
CA VAL A 54 3.74 -2.42 -10.84
C VAL A 54 2.86 -2.54 -9.60
N TYR A 55 2.34 -3.74 -9.32
CA TYR A 55 1.63 -4.02 -8.08
C TYR A 55 2.22 -5.24 -7.37
N VAL A 56 2.05 -5.28 -6.05
CA VAL A 56 2.44 -6.41 -5.20
C VAL A 56 1.27 -6.78 -4.28
N ASP A 57 0.97 -8.06 -4.21
CA ASP A 57 -0.12 -8.61 -3.41
C ASP A 57 0.40 -9.27 -2.13
N PHE A 58 -0.27 -8.97 -1.01
CA PHE A 58 -0.04 -9.59 0.29
C PHE A 58 -1.34 -10.16 0.83
N VAL A 59 -1.28 -11.33 1.46
CA VAL A 59 -2.39 -11.85 2.26
C VAL A 59 -2.07 -11.61 3.72
N VAL A 60 -2.89 -10.83 4.41
CA VAL A 60 -2.65 -10.41 5.79
C VAL A 60 -3.89 -10.56 6.65
N ASP A 61 -3.69 -10.88 7.92
CA ASP A 61 -4.74 -10.84 8.93
C ASP A 61 -4.86 -9.42 9.49
N SER A 62 -6.09 -8.95 9.71
CA SER A 62 -6.33 -7.73 10.49
C SER A 62 -5.84 -7.90 11.93
N ASP A 63 -5.53 -6.79 12.59
CA ASP A 63 -5.32 -6.80 14.03
C ASP A 63 -6.65 -7.06 14.79
N ASP A 64 -6.57 -7.09 16.13
CA ASP A 64 -7.74 -7.32 16.99
C ASP A 64 -8.76 -6.16 16.93
N SER A 65 -8.38 -5.01 16.37
CA SER A 65 -9.27 -3.85 16.13
C SER A 65 -9.95 -3.90 14.75
N GLY A 66 -9.55 -4.85 13.88
CA GLY A 66 -10.02 -4.96 12.51
C GLY A 66 -9.35 -3.98 11.55
N VAL A 67 -8.25 -3.33 11.97
CA VAL A 67 -7.49 -2.37 11.18
C VAL A 67 -6.33 -3.11 10.51
N ILE A 68 -6.02 -2.67 9.28
CA ILE A 68 -4.77 -2.98 8.59
C ILE A 68 -3.99 -1.68 8.49
N GLN A 69 -2.81 -1.65 9.08
CA GLN A 69 -1.91 -0.50 8.99
C GLN A 69 -0.84 -0.78 7.93
N ILE A 70 -0.76 0.08 6.92
CA ILE A 70 0.27 0.02 5.88
C ILE A 70 1.16 1.24 6.06
N SER A 71 2.47 1.04 6.09
CA SER A 71 3.44 2.13 6.07
C SER A 71 4.60 1.82 5.14
N VAL A 72 5.15 2.86 4.54
CA VAL A 72 6.37 2.79 3.73
C VAL A 72 7.41 3.74 4.31
N GLY A 73 8.69 3.40 4.19
CA GLY A 73 9.77 4.23 4.69
C GLY A 73 11.09 3.96 3.97
N PRO A 74 12.06 4.88 4.02
CA PRO A 74 13.35 4.69 3.38
C PRO A 74 14.04 3.41 3.89
N SER A 75 14.61 2.63 2.98
CA SER A 75 15.44 1.47 3.32
C SER A 75 16.80 1.92 3.85
N ASP A 76 17.48 1.08 4.63
CA ASP A 76 18.86 1.28 5.06
C ASP A 76 19.86 1.35 3.89
N LEU A 77 19.49 0.83 2.71
CA LEU A 77 20.26 0.98 1.47
C LEU A 77 20.15 2.39 0.88
N SER A 78 19.22 3.21 1.36
CA SER A 78 19.06 4.59 0.90
C SER A 78 20.27 5.43 1.31
N SER A 79 20.85 6.14 0.35
CA SER A 79 21.85 7.17 0.65
C SER A 79 21.25 8.25 1.57
N SER A 80 22.07 8.83 2.45
CA SER A 80 21.63 9.88 3.39
C SER A 80 20.99 11.09 2.69
N MET A 81 21.34 11.35 1.43
CA MET A 81 20.81 12.44 0.61
C MET A 81 19.52 12.08 -0.14
N ARG A 82 19.12 10.80 -0.20
CA ARG A 82 17.94 10.32 -0.95
C ARG A 82 17.11 9.34 -0.12
N LYS A 83 16.66 9.80 1.04
CA LYS A 83 15.72 9.07 1.90
C LYS A 83 14.30 9.37 1.46
N ASN A 84 13.72 8.50 0.65
CA ASN A 84 12.35 8.63 0.18
C ASN A 84 11.67 7.25 0.12
N ALA A 85 10.34 7.26 0.01
CA ALA A 85 9.53 6.08 -0.22
C ALA A 85 8.31 6.48 -1.04
N ILE A 86 7.79 5.58 -1.87
CA ILE A 86 6.62 5.87 -2.70
C ILE A 86 5.55 4.78 -2.53
N LEU A 87 4.29 5.20 -2.49
CA LEU A 87 3.13 4.33 -2.57
C LEU A 87 2.07 5.09 -3.37
N ASN A 88 1.77 4.62 -4.58
CA ASN A 88 0.87 5.33 -5.49
C ASN A 88 -0.60 4.98 -5.24
N GLY A 89 -0.87 3.77 -4.76
CA GLY A 89 -2.22 3.33 -4.42
C GLY A 89 -2.21 2.07 -3.55
N ALA A 90 -3.29 1.86 -2.81
CA ALA A 90 -3.49 0.66 -2.01
C ALA A 90 -4.95 0.20 -2.08
N GLU A 91 -5.16 -1.08 -2.36
CA GLU A 91 -6.46 -1.74 -2.32
C GLU A 91 -6.45 -2.77 -1.18
N ILE A 92 -7.48 -2.77 -0.34
CA ILE A 92 -7.63 -3.70 0.78
C ILE A 92 -8.97 -4.42 0.63
N MET A 93 -8.92 -5.72 0.36
CA MET A 93 -10.10 -6.55 0.08
C MET A 93 -10.22 -7.67 1.10
N LYS A 94 -11.35 -7.74 1.81
CA LYS A 94 -11.63 -8.86 2.73
C LYS A 94 -11.75 -10.17 1.94
N LEU A 95 -10.98 -11.19 2.31
CA LEU A 95 -11.21 -12.56 1.82
C LEU A 95 -12.45 -13.11 2.52
N VAL A 96 -13.45 -13.49 1.72
CA VAL A 96 -14.63 -14.21 2.19
C VAL A 96 -14.47 -15.67 1.82
N ASN A 97 -14.59 -16.58 2.78
CA ASN A 97 -14.63 -18.00 2.47
C ASN A 97 -16.07 -18.35 2.08
N VAL A 98 -16.25 -19.19 1.04
CA VAL A 98 -17.60 -19.54 0.56
C VAL A 98 -18.43 -20.24 1.65
N SER A 99 -17.78 -20.91 2.61
CA SER A 99 -18.44 -21.55 3.76
C SER A 99 -19.03 -20.55 4.78
N ASP A 100 -18.61 -19.28 4.79
CA ASP A 100 -19.14 -18.22 5.66
C ASP A 100 -20.40 -17.53 5.09
N SER A 101 -20.85 -17.93 3.90
CA SER A 101 -21.94 -17.27 3.17
C SER A 101 -23.34 -17.45 3.78
N HIS A 102 -23.49 -18.20 4.87
CA HIS A 102 -24.75 -18.28 5.63
C HIS A 102 -25.05 -17.03 6.46
N SER A 103 -24.16 -16.03 6.45
CA SER A 103 -24.37 -14.75 7.14
C SER A 103 -24.09 -13.52 6.25
N ILE A 104 -24.61 -13.50 5.02
CA ILE A 104 -24.72 -12.24 4.28
C ILE A 104 -25.83 -11.41 4.95
N VAL A 105 -25.49 -10.75 6.06
CA VAL A 105 -26.28 -9.62 6.57
C VAL A 105 -26.13 -8.50 5.56
N ALA A 106 -27.26 -8.00 5.06
CA ALA A 106 -27.35 -6.99 4.01
C ALA A 106 -26.33 -5.83 4.19
N PRO A 107 -25.73 -5.31 3.11
CA PRO A 107 -24.69 -4.30 3.22
C PRO A 107 -25.24 -3.03 3.88
N ARG A 108 -24.68 -2.66 5.04
CA ARG A 108 -24.87 -1.30 5.59
C ARG A 108 -24.25 -0.32 4.60
N LYS A 109 -25.05 0.66 4.14
CA LYS A 109 -24.59 1.76 3.28
C LYS A 109 -23.37 2.44 3.93
N LYS A 110 -22.18 2.28 3.35
CA LYS A 110 -20.99 3.03 3.75
C LYS A 110 -21.03 4.39 3.05
N LYS A 111 -20.86 5.46 3.83
CA LYS A 111 -20.75 6.83 3.29
C LYS A 111 -19.40 6.94 2.61
N LEU A 112 -19.42 7.04 1.28
CA LEU A 112 -18.24 7.31 0.46
C LEU A 112 -17.79 8.75 0.74
N LEU A 113 -16.63 8.92 1.38
CA LEU A 113 -16.00 10.23 1.56
C LEU A 113 -15.11 10.47 0.34
N LEU A 114 -15.56 11.31 -0.58
CA LEU A 114 -14.75 11.81 -1.68
C LEU A 114 -13.91 12.97 -1.13
N LEU A 115 -12.59 12.80 -1.03
CA LEU A 115 -11.69 13.92 -0.80
C LEU A 115 -11.59 14.68 -2.11
N LYS A 116 -12.16 15.89 -2.14
CA LYS A 116 -11.89 16.85 -3.21
C LYS A 116 -10.54 17.49 -2.92
N GLU A 117 -9.64 17.38 -3.87
CA GLU A 117 -8.41 18.16 -3.89
C GLU A 117 -8.75 19.53 -4.51
N GLU A 118 -8.56 20.61 -3.76
CA GLU A 118 -8.63 21.98 -4.29
C GLU A 118 -7.21 22.50 -4.44
N THR A 119 -6.78 22.70 -5.68
CA THR A 119 -5.52 23.39 -6.00
C THR A 119 -5.81 24.87 -6.26
N GLU A 120 -5.50 25.75 -5.32
CA GLU A 120 -5.44 27.19 -5.60
C GLU A 120 -4.14 27.52 -6.34
N THR A 121 -4.25 27.94 -7.59
CA THR A 121 -3.14 28.57 -8.32
C THR A 121 -3.18 30.06 -8.04
N LYS A 122 -2.24 30.58 -7.24
CA LYS A 122 -2.06 32.02 -7.09
C LYS A 122 -1.14 32.51 -8.20
N VAL A 123 -1.71 33.17 -9.20
CA VAL A 123 -0.97 33.92 -10.21
C VAL A 123 -0.62 35.28 -9.61
N GLY A 124 0.67 35.59 -9.57
CA GLY A 124 1.24 36.91 -9.31
C GLY A 124 2.42 37.11 -10.24
#